data_AF-A0A6V7V1K2-F1
#
_entry.id   AF-A0A6V7V1K2-F1
#
_cell.length_a   1.000
_cell.length_b   1.000
_cell.length_c   1.000
_cell.angle_alpha   90.00
_cell.angle_beta   90.00
_cell.angle_gamma   90.00
#
_symmetry.space_group_name_H-M   'P 1'
#
loop_
_entity.id
_entity.type
_entity.pdbx_description
1 polymer ?
#
loop_
_entity_poly.entity_id
_entity_poly.type
_entity_poly.pdbx_seq_one_letter_code
_entity_poly.pdbx_strand_id
1 'polypeptide(L)'
;MFVKDNGEGNEHLKLIDFGSSMLLQGGKTYRFKSLALDSDIGYRSPEHKMNTGIRGYMFTTRTDIWALGVILFKLVSNDDNVKLFDEEFIPSEGNKDILQQEIMEKVDEKEKELKNKKMEPLFNVIRLCLYFDPNDRPSAENLIAFMKNECTMKLPNGKQISFNPEIAPPKDECNVSRVTREPAVLKTRRLFIQSKSKLSPRTTI
;
A
#
# COMPACT_ATOMS: atom_id res chain seq x y z
N MET A 1 -2.24 -4.62 -17.40
CA MET A 1 -2.40 -4.66 -18.88
C MET A 1 -1.77 -3.39 -19.44
N PHE A 2 -0.71 -3.53 -20.22
CA PHE A 2 -0.14 -2.39 -20.95
C PHE A 2 -1.04 -2.10 -22.13
N VAL A 3 -1.51 -0.85 -22.27
CA VAL A 3 -2.21 -0.44 -23.48
C VAL A 3 -1.16 0.18 -24.39
N LYS A 4 -0.75 -0.59 -25.40
CA LYS A 4 0.10 -0.09 -26.46
C LYS A 4 -0.75 0.79 -27.37
N ASP A 5 -0.43 2.07 -27.44
CA ASP A 5 -1.06 2.97 -28.42
C ASP A 5 -0.38 2.77 -29.78
N ASN A 6 -1.15 2.74 -30.86
CA ASN A 6 -0.69 2.35 -32.20
C ASN A 6 -0.14 3.54 -33.01
N GLY A 7 0.34 4.60 -32.35
CA GLY A 7 0.97 5.75 -32.98
C GLY A 7 1.81 6.52 -31.97
N GLU A 8 3.08 6.77 -32.31
CA GLU A 8 4.06 7.58 -31.55
C GLU A 8 4.17 7.29 -30.04
N GLY A 9 4.89 6.22 -29.71
CA GLY A 9 5.97 6.28 -28.71
C GLY A 9 5.66 6.47 -27.23
N ASN A 10 4.41 6.46 -26.77
CA ASN A 10 4.10 6.56 -25.34
C ASN A 10 3.30 5.35 -24.85
N GLU A 11 3.97 4.42 -24.17
CA GLU A 11 3.33 3.32 -23.48
C GLU A 11 2.67 3.83 -22.19
N HIS A 12 1.34 3.73 -22.12
CA HIS A 12 0.57 4.17 -20.95
C HIS A 12 0.24 2.98 -20.04
N LEU A 13 0.69 3.07 -18.79
CA LEU A 13 0.29 2.16 -17.72
C LEU A 13 -1.14 2.47 -17.26
N LYS A 14 -1.99 1.44 -17.26
CA LYS A 14 -3.36 1.52 -16.72
C LYS A 14 -3.54 0.45 -15.65
N LEU A 15 -3.98 0.87 -14.46
CA LEU A 15 -4.42 -0.04 -13.43
C LEU A 15 -5.77 -0.65 -13.82
N ILE A 16 -5.87 -1.96 -13.74
CA ILE A 16 -7.07 -2.73 -14.08
C ILE A 16 -7.39 -3.69 -12.94
N ASP A 17 -8.55 -4.33 -13.01
CA ASP A 17 -9.07 -5.27 -12.02
C ASP A 17 -9.38 -4.65 -10.64
N PHE A 18 -10.57 -4.06 -10.54
CA PHE A 18 -11.12 -3.51 -9.31
C PHE A 18 -11.98 -4.53 -8.55
N GLY A 19 -11.93 -5.83 -8.89
CA GLY A 19 -12.76 -6.87 -8.27
C GLY A 19 -12.51 -7.06 -6.77
N SER A 20 -11.31 -6.70 -6.31
CA SER A 20 -10.90 -6.72 -4.90
C SER A 20 -10.95 -5.35 -4.22
N SER A 21 -11.28 -4.27 -4.94
CA SER A 21 -11.33 -2.91 -4.39
C SER A 21 -12.43 -2.75 -3.35
N MET A 22 -12.22 -1.83 -2.40
CA MET A 22 -13.15 -1.58 -1.30
C MET A 22 -13.29 -0.10 -1.00
N LEU A 23 -14.49 0.29 -0.55
CA LEU A 23 -14.72 1.62 -0.01
C LEU A 23 -14.16 1.69 1.42
N LEU A 24 -13.33 2.69 1.70
CA LEU A 24 -12.83 2.98 3.04
C LEU A 24 -13.83 3.84 3.80
N GLN A 25 -14.14 3.48 5.05
CA GLN A 25 -14.99 4.27 5.94
C GLN A 25 -14.12 4.88 7.04
N GLY A 26 -13.91 6.20 7.01
CA GLY A 26 -13.01 6.87 7.95
C GLY A 26 -11.54 6.47 7.78
N GLY A 27 -11.10 6.27 6.53
CA GLY A 27 -9.70 5.97 6.20
C GLY A 27 -9.27 4.50 6.33
N LYS A 28 -10.17 3.61 6.75
CA LYS A 28 -9.91 2.16 6.85
C LYS A 28 -11.17 1.33 6.60
N THR A 29 -10.98 0.06 6.29
CA THR A 29 -12.08 -0.93 6.26
C THR A 29 -11.54 -2.31 6.64
N TYR A 30 -12.42 -3.20 7.09
CA TYR A 30 -12.06 -4.54 7.53
C TYR A 30 -12.80 -5.61 6.73
N ARG A 31 -12.12 -6.71 6.37
CA ARG A 31 -12.75 -7.85 5.70
C ARG A 31 -12.36 -9.16 6.38
N PHE A 32 -13.36 -9.95 6.76
CA PHE A 32 -13.20 -11.36 7.08
C PHE A 32 -13.32 -12.14 5.77
N LYS A 33 -12.20 -12.50 5.14
CA LYS A 33 -12.20 -13.45 4.02
C LYS A 33 -11.60 -14.74 4.57
N SER A 34 -12.41 -15.81 4.68
CA SER A 34 -11.99 -17.06 5.32
C SER A 34 -10.89 -17.80 4.56
N LEU A 35 -10.74 -17.54 3.27
CA LEU A 35 -9.54 -17.82 2.51
C LEU A 35 -9.27 -16.57 1.68
N ALA A 36 -8.23 -15.85 2.07
CA ALA A 36 -7.41 -15.14 1.09
C ALA A 36 -7.19 -16.10 -0.09
N LEU A 37 -7.74 -15.80 -1.26
CA LEU A 37 -7.34 -16.50 -2.47
C LEU A 37 -5.81 -16.36 -2.58
N ASP A 38 -5.13 -17.47 -2.88
CA ASP A 38 -3.67 -17.60 -2.90
C ASP A 38 -2.98 -16.61 -3.84
N SER A 39 -3.73 -15.99 -4.76
CA SER A 39 -3.22 -15.11 -5.83
C SER A 39 -2.58 -13.82 -5.36
N ASP A 40 -3.02 -13.25 -4.24
CA ASP A 40 -2.59 -11.90 -3.83
C ASP A 40 -1.62 -11.92 -2.65
N ILE A 41 -1.27 -13.12 -2.17
CA ILE A 41 -0.49 -13.32 -0.95
C ILE A 41 0.82 -12.51 -0.98
N GLY A 42 1.55 -12.58 -2.09
CA GLY A 42 2.85 -11.91 -2.24
C GLY A 42 2.81 -10.38 -2.33
N TYR A 43 1.64 -9.74 -2.40
CA TYR A 43 1.50 -8.28 -2.48
C TYR A 43 0.98 -7.65 -1.18
N ARG A 44 0.66 -8.47 -0.17
CA ARG A 44 0.05 -7.97 1.08
C ARG A 44 1.08 -7.35 1.99
N SER A 45 0.67 -6.24 2.60
CA SER A 45 1.46 -5.57 3.62
C SER A 45 1.50 -6.36 4.96
N PRO A 46 2.56 -6.21 5.77
CA PRO A 46 2.73 -6.97 7.00
C PRO A 46 1.60 -6.80 8.03
N GLU A 47 1.01 -5.60 8.13
CA GLU A 47 -0.07 -5.30 9.07
C GLU A 47 -1.38 -6.04 8.77
N HIS A 48 -1.53 -6.61 7.57
CA HIS A 48 -2.67 -7.49 7.28
C HIS A 48 -2.68 -8.71 8.21
N LYS A 49 -1.53 -9.26 8.60
CA LYS A 49 -1.47 -10.43 9.49
C LYS A 49 -1.61 -10.07 10.97
N MET A 50 -1.30 -8.81 11.34
CA MET A 50 -1.33 -8.36 12.73
C MET A 50 -2.75 -8.21 13.31
N ASN A 51 -3.79 -8.10 12.49
CA ASN A 51 -5.16 -7.92 13.00
C ASN A 51 -5.86 -9.27 13.22
N THR A 52 -5.51 -9.81 14.38
CA THR A 52 -6.05 -10.96 15.10
C THR A 52 -7.56 -11.20 14.93
N GLY A 53 -7.90 -12.44 14.55
CA GLY A 53 -9.07 -13.28 14.91
C GLY A 53 -10.50 -12.74 14.97
N ILE A 54 -10.73 -11.50 15.44
CA ILE A 54 -12.04 -10.95 15.77
C ILE A 54 -12.43 -9.77 14.87
N ARG A 55 -11.48 -9.15 14.13
CA ARG A 55 -11.77 -7.99 13.25
C ARG A 55 -11.50 -8.22 11.77
N GLY A 56 -10.80 -9.28 11.39
CA GLY A 56 -10.41 -9.55 10.00
C GLY A 56 -9.28 -8.62 9.52
N TYR A 57 -8.92 -8.75 8.25
CA TYR A 57 -7.82 -8.00 7.63
C TYR A 57 -8.13 -6.50 7.53
N MET A 58 -7.20 -5.64 7.97
CA MET A 58 -7.35 -4.19 7.91
C MET A 58 -6.76 -3.65 6.60
N PHE A 59 -7.58 -2.94 5.83
CA PHE A 59 -7.18 -2.29 4.58
C PHE A 59 -7.22 -0.77 4.75
N THR A 60 -6.22 -0.09 4.20
CA THR A 60 -6.07 1.36 4.20
C THR A 60 -5.40 1.80 2.90
N THR A 61 -5.32 3.10 2.61
CA THR A 61 -4.51 3.56 1.46
C THR A 61 -3.03 3.17 1.59
N ARG A 62 -2.52 2.92 2.80
CA ARG A 62 -1.13 2.48 3.04
C ARG A 62 -0.87 1.04 2.65
N THR A 63 -1.90 0.20 2.58
CA THR A 63 -1.76 -1.17 2.08
C THR A 63 -1.51 -1.18 0.57
N ASP A 64 -2.10 -0.22 -0.15
CA ASP A 64 -1.89 -0.07 -1.60
C ASP A 64 -0.49 0.47 -1.92
N ILE A 65 0.05 1.36 -1.08
CA ILE A 65 1.43 1.87 -1.21
C ILE A 65 2.45 0.74 -1.02
N TRP A 66 2.22 -0.16 -0.06
CA TRP A 66 3.04 -1.35 0.08
C TRP A 66 3.00 -2.22 -1.19
N ALA A 67 1.79 -2.52 -1.69
CA ALA A 67 1.62 -3.34 -2.89
C ALA A 67 2.32 -2.72 -4.11
N LEU A 68 2.27 -1.38 -4.25
CA LEU A 68 3.06 -0.64 -5.24
C LEU A 68 4.57 -0.90 -5.07
N GLY A 69 5.09 -0.82 -3.85
CA GLY A 69 6.49 -1.13 -3.54
C GLY A 69 6.90 -2.55 -3.95
N VAL A 70 6.05 -3.55 -3.66
CA VAL A 70 6.27 -4.93 -4.10
C VAL A 70 6.30 -5.04 -5.61
N ILE A 71 5.33 -4.43 -6.31
CA ILE A 71 5.25 -4.47 -7.77
C ILE A 71 6.51 -3.86 -8.39
N LEU A 72 6.92 -2.67 -7.93
CA LEU A 72 8.13 -2.01 -8.40
C LEU A 72 9.38 -2.87 -8.16
N PHE A 73 9.47 -3.50 -6.98
CA PHE A 73 10.58 -4.39 -6.66
C PHE A 73 10.64 -5.64 -7.54
N LYS A 74 9.49 -6.26 -7.82
CA LYS A 74 9.41 -7.41 -8.74
C LYS A 74 9.81 -7.02 -10.16
N LEU A 75 9.38 -5.85 -10.64
CA LEU A 75 9.76 -5.34 -11.96
C LEU A 75 11.28 -5.15 -12.10
N VAL A 76 11.95 -4.59 -11.10
CA VAL A 76 13.42 -4.44 -11.14
C VAL A 76 14.17 -5.75 -10.87
N SER A 77 13.54 -6.70 -10.18
CA SER A 77 14.10 -8.03 -9.92
C SER A 77 13.93 -8.99 -11.10
N ASN A 78 12.95 -8.71 -11.98
CA ASN A 78 12.49 -9.61 -13.03
C ASN A 78 12.15 -11.02 -12.49
N ASP A 79 11.56 -11.07 -11.29
CA ASP A 79 11.19 -12.31 -10.61
C ASP A 79 9.85 -12.12 -9.87
N ASP A 80 8.84 -12.83 -10.34
CA ASP A 80 7.49 -12.78 -9.79
C ASP A 80 7.36 -13.53 -8.46
N ASN A 81 8.33 -14.38 -8.10
CA ASN A 81 8.32 -15.21 -6.90
C ASN A 81 9.11 -14.59 -5.74
N VAL A 82 9.68 -13.38 -5.92
CA VAL A 82 10.45 -12.71 -4.87
C VAL A 82 9.58 -12.50 -3.63
N LYS A 83 10.06 -13.02 -2.49
CA LYS A 83 9.48 -12.82 -1.17
C LYS A 83 10.31 -11.81 -0.40
N LEU A 84 9.69 -10.70 0.00
CA LEU A 84 10.37 -9.67 0.79
C LEU A 84 10.63 -10.11 2.24
N PHE A 85 9.72 -10.87 2.82
CA PHE A 85 9.85 -11.42 4.17
C PHE A 85 9.15 -12.78 4.22
N ASP A 86 9.43 -13.58 5.25
CA ASP A 86 8.68 -14.81 5.47
C ASP A 86 7.26 -14.44 5.90
N GLU A 87 6.30 -14.80 5.08
CA GLU A 87 4.91 -14.50 5.37
C GLU A 87 4.38 -15.32 6.54
N GLU A 88 4.91 -16.50 6.83
CA GLU A 88 4.52 -17.29 8.02
C GLU A 88 4.89 -16.58 9.33
N PHE A 89 5.81 -15.61 9.24
CA PHE A 89 6.22 -14.80 10.35
C PHE A 89 5.05 -13.93 10.87
N ILE A 90 4.83 -13.99 12.18
CA ILE A 90 3.86 -13.15 12.87
C ILE A 90 4.62 -11.95 13.45
N PRO A 91 4.49 -10.76 12.85
CA PRO A 91 5.20 -9.64 13.37
C PRO A 91 4.61 -9.18 14.71
N SER A 92 5.50 -8.85 15.62
CA SER A 92 5.26 -8.40 16.99
C SER A 92 6.03 -7.11 17.22
N GLU A 93 5.71 -6.33 18.26
CA GLU A 93 6.45 -5.08 18.54
C GLU A 93 7.97 -5.30 18.70
N GLY A 94 8.41 -6.48 19.13
CA GLY A 94 9.84 -6.77 19.33
C GLY A 94 10.62 -7.17 18.08
N ASN A 95 9.98 -7.35 16.92
CA ASN A 95 10.66 -7.86 15.72
C ASN A 95 10.44 -7.01 14.44
N LYS A 96 9.73 -5.88 14.54
CA LYS A 96 9.47 -5.00 13.39
C LYS A 96 10.75 -4.45 12.78
N ASP A 97 11.70 -4.03 13.61
CA ASP A 97 12.96 -3.44 13.15
C ASP A 97 13.83 -4.47 12.42
N ILE A 98 13.83 -5.72 12.90
CA ILE A 98 14.54 -6.84 12.26
C ILE A 98 13.96 -7.10 10.88
N LEU A 99 12.64 -7.24 10.77
CA LEU A 99 11.98 -7.42 9.47
C LEU A 99 12.19 -6.23 8.54
N GLN A 100 12.12 -5.01 9.08
CA GLN A 100 12.40 -3.80 8.32
C GLN A 100 13.81 -3.84 7.74
N GLN A 101 14.79 -4.27 8.53
CA GLN A 101 16.17 -4.43 8.09
C GLN A 101 16.30 -5.50 7.00
N GLU A 102 15.72 -6.69 7.19
CA GLU A 102 15.74 -7.77 6.18
C GLU A 102 15.15 -7.33 4.83
N ILE A 103 14.03 -6.59 4.87
CA ILE A 103 13.41 -6.02 3.66
C ILE A 103 14.37 -5.05 2.97
N MET A 104 15.01 -4.16 3.74
CA MET A 104 15.93 -3.16 3.19
C MET A 104 17.21 -3.79 2.63
N GLU A 105 17.74 -4.82 3.29
CA GLU A 105 18.90 -5.58 2.81
C GLU A 105 18.63 -6.18 1.42
N LYS A 106 17.47 -6.81 1.21
CA LYS A 106 17.09 -7.34 -0.11
C LYS A 106 16.98 -6.26 -1.19
N VAL A 107 16.42 -5.10 -0.85
CA VAL A 107 16.31 -3.97 -1.77
C VAL A 107 17.69 -3.43 -2.12
N ASP A 108 18.56 -3.26 -1.13
CA ASP A 108 19.94 -2.77 -1.30
C ASP A 108 20.82 -3.75 -2.07
N GLU A 109 20.67 -5.05 -1.84
CA GLU A 109 21.35 -6.10 -2.61
C GLU A 109 20.97 -6.05 -4.09
N LYS A 110 19.68 -5.93 -4.39
CA LYS A 110 19.20 -5.83 -5.78
C LYS A 110 19.68 -4.55 -6.46
N GLU A 111 19.72 -3.42 -5.76
CA GLU A 111 20.29 -2.17 -6.29
C GLU A 111 21.78 -2.34 -6.65
N LYS A 112 22.55 -2.97 -5.75
CA LYS A 112 23.98 -3.26 -5.98
C LYS A 112 24.19 -4.22 -7.15
N GLU A 113 23.33 -5.24 -7.29
CA GLU A 113 23.39 -6.22 -8.37
C GLU A 113 23.23 -5.57 -9.76
N LEU A 114 22.26 -4.67 -9.90
CA LEU A 114 21.98 -3.98 -11.18
C LEU A 114 23.11 -3.03 -11.61
N LYS A 115 23.97 -2.60 -10.68
CA LYS A 115 25.13 -1.71 -10.92
C LYS A 115 24.80 -0.45 -11.75
N ASN A 116 23.55 0.02 -11.68
CA ASN A 116 23.07 1.17 -12.44
C ASN A 116 22.67 2.31 -11.50
N LYS A 117 23.60 3.24 -11.25
CA LYS A 117 23.38 4.40 -10.37
C LYS A 117 22.19 5.26 -10.78
N LYS A 118 21.81 5.27 -12.07
CA LYS A 118 20.65 6.03 -12.54
C LYS A 118 19.32 5.52 -11.97
N MET A 119 19.31 4.31 -11.40
CA MET A 119 18.14 3.69 -10.80
C MET A 119 17.97 4.04 -9.31
N GLU A 120 18.95 4.71 -8.67
CA GLU A 120 18.88 5.07 -7.25
C GLU A 120 17.56 5.79 -6.87
N PRO A 121 17.03 6.76 -7.67
CA PRO A 121 15.74 7.38 -7.37
C PRO A 121 14.58 6.38 -7.30
N LEU A 122 14.56 5.37 -8.18
CA LEU A 122 13.54 4.33 -8.17
C LEU A 122 13.67 3.42 -6.95
N PHE A 123 14.90 3.02 -6.59
CA PHE A 123 15.15 2.23 -5.39
C PHE A 123 14.77 2.99 -4.13
N ASN A 124 14.97 4.31 -4.08
CA ASN A 124 14.48 5.15 -2.99
C ASN A 124 12.96 5.13 -2.89
N VAL A 125 12.22 5.20 -4.02
CA VAL A 125 10.76 5.02 -4.01
C VAL A 125 10.37 3.63 -3.48
N ILE A 126 11.07 2.57 -3.90
CA ILE A 126 10.84 1.21 -3.39
C ILE A 126 11.03 1.14 -1.86
N ARG A 127 12.13 1.70 -1.33
CA ARG A 127 12.40 1.75 0.12
C ARG A 127 11.30 2.49 0.88
N LEU A 128 10.84 3.63 0.35
CA LEU A 128 9.75 4.41 0.95
C LEU A 128 8.42 3.65 0.95
N CYS A 129 8.10 2.91 -0.11
CA CYS A 129 6.87 2.12 -0.18
C CYS A 129 6.90 0.90 0.76
N LEU A 130 8.07 0.30 0.96
CA LEU A 130 8.28 -0.93 1.73
C LEU A 130 8.66 -0.70 3.19
N TYR A 131 8.25 0.43 3.76
CA TYR A 131 8.28 0.60 5.22
C TYR A 131 7.37 -0.43 5.90
N PHE A 132 7.87 -1.02 6.98
CA PHE A 132 7.17 -2.02 7.75
C PHE A 132 5.94 -1.41 8.43
N ASP A 133 6.10 -0.29 9.16
CA ASP A 133 4.98 0.43 9.75
C ASP A 133 4.21 1.22 8.66
N PRO A 134 2.89 1.03 8.52
CA PRO A 134 2.09 1.77 7.54
C PRO A 134 2.10 3.30 7.75
N ASN A 135 2.42 3.79 8.95
CA ASN A 135 2.50 5.23 9.24
C ASN A 135 3.75 5.89 8.68
N ASP A 136 4.82 5.12 8.45
CA ASP A 136 6.07 5.65 7.91
C ASP A 136 6.09 5.63 6.37
N ARG A 137 5.15 4.90 5.75
CA ARG A 137 4.95 4.92 4.29
C ARG A 137 4.43 6.30 3.84
N PRO A 138 4.85 6.84 2.68
CA PRO A 138 4.24 8.02 2.05
C PRO A 138 2.85 7.74 1.52
N SER A 139 2.06 8.79 1.28
CA SER A 139 0.81 8.68 0.54
C SER A 139 1.12 8.71 -0.96
N ALA A 140 0.14 8.38 -1.81
CA ALA A 140 0.33 8.50 -3.25
C ALA A 140 0.63 9.95 -3.65
N GLU A 141 0.00 10.93 -2.99
CA GLU A 141 0.26 12.35 -3.20
C GLU A 141 1.68 12.73 -2.80
N ASN A 142 2.17 12.25 -1.65
CA ASN A 142 3.55 12.49 -1.23
C ASN A 142 4.56 11.88 -2.20
N LEU A 143 4.29 10.67 -2.72
CA LEU A 143 5.15 10.05 -3.74
C LEU A 143 5.16 10.89 -5.03
N ILE A 144 4.01 11.40 -5.47
CA ILE A 144 3.92 12.26 -6.66
C ILE A 144 4.71 13.56 -6.44
N ALA A 145 4.53 14.24 -5.30
CA ALA A 145 5.26 15.45 -4.96
C ALA A 145 6.78 15.19 -4.87
N PHE A 146 7.17 14.08 -4.24
CA PHE A 146 8.57 13.65 -4.18
C PHE A 146 9.16 13.41 -5.57
N MET A 147 8.46 12.66 -6.44
CA MET A 147 8.90 12.38 -7.82
C MET A 147 8.98 13.63 -8.70
N LYS A 148 8.13 14.63 -8.44
CA LYS A 148 8.20 15.96 -9.07
C LYS A 148 9.28 16.86 -8.47
N ASN A 149 10.02 16.36 -7.48
CA ASN A 149 11.06 17.09 -6.76
C ASN A 149 10.51 18.35 -6.09
N GLU A 150 9.28 18.28 -5.55
CA GLU A 150 8.59 19.36 -4.82
C GLU A 150 8.89 19.30 -3.31
N CYS A 151 9.24 18.12 -2.79
CA CYS A 151 9.56 17.89 -1.38
C CYS A 151 10.74 16.91 -1.23
N THR A 152 11.30 16.86 -0.02
CA THR A 152 12.22 15.80 0.41
C THR A 152 11.50 14.76 1.26
N MET A 153 12.11 13.58 1.39
CA MET A 153 11.63 12.47 2.20
C MET A 153 12.76 11.85 3.02
N LYS A 154 12.44 11.08 4.07
CA LYS A 154 13.40 10.33 4.87
C LYS A 154 13.29 8.83 4.59
N LEU A 155 14.43 8.18 4.45
CA LEU A 155 14.56 6.73 4.34
C LEU A 155 14.55 6.05 5.73
N PRO A 156 14.38 4.71 5.80
CA PRO A 156 14.32 3.99 7.09
C PRO A 156 15.54 4.19 7.98
N ASN A 157 16.71 4.42 7.39
CA ASN A 157 17.95 4.75 8.10
C ASN A 157 18.06 6.22 8.54
N GLY A 158 17.01 7.02 8.36
CA GLY A 158 16.97 8.45 8.68
C GLY A 158 17.58 9.37 7.62
N LYS A 159 18.17 8.84 6.54
CA LYS A 159 18.77 9.65 5.46
C LYS A 159 17.69 10.45 4.73
N GLN A 160 17.86 11.77 4.69
CA GLN A 160 17.02 12.64 3.87
C GLN A 160 17.42 12.53 2.39
N ILE A 161 16.44 12.46 1.51
CA ILE A 161 16.59 12.24 0.08
C ILE A 161 15.70 13.21 -0.72
N SER A 162 16.18 13.59 -1.92
CA SER A 162 15.39 14.16 -3.01
C SER A 162 15.29 13.14 -4.14
N PHE A 163 14.29 13.27 -5.01
CA PHE A 163 14.14 12.35 -6.14
C PHE A 163 15.23 12.59 -7.19
N ASN A 164 15.53 13.85 -7.51
CA ASN A 164 16.64 14.20 -8.39
C ASN A 164 17.82 14.76 -7.56
N PRO A 165 18.92 13.99 -7.40
CA PRO A 165 20.10 14.45 -6.66
C PRO A 165 20.95 15.46 -7.45
N GLU A 166 20.71 15.64 -8.76
CA GLU A 166 21.46 16.57 -9.61
C GLU A 166 21.00 18.03 -9.45
N ILE A 167 19.83 18.25 -8.84
CA ILE A 167 19.27 19.57 -8.58
C ILE A 167 19.31 19.83 -7.07
N ALA A 168 19.38 21.10 -6.68
CA ALA A 168 19.28 21.49 -5.28
C ALA A 168 18.02 20.87 -4.64
N PRO A 169 18.16 20.22 -3.46
CA PRO A 169 17.03 19.57 -2.82
C PRO A 169 15.97 20.61 -2.41
N PRO A 170 14.67 20.27 -2.50
CA PRO A 170 13.62 21.12 -1.99
C PRO A 170 13.84 21.43 -0.50
N LYS A 171 13.44 22.63 -0.09
CA LYS A 171 13.52 23.03 1.33
C LYS A 171 12.42 22.38 2.17
N ASP A 172 11.32 22.02 1.53
CA ASP A 172 10.15 21.45 2.19
C ASP A 172 10.29 19.92 2.35
N GLU A 173 9.79 19.40 3.47
CA GLU A 173 9.66 17.97 3.74
C GLU A 173 8.22 17.53 3.50
N CYS A 174 8.02 16.38 2.86
CA CYS A 174 6.67 15.87 2.62
C CYS A 174 5.96 15.52 3.93
N ASN A 175 4.71 15.98 4.10
CA ASN A 175 3.92 15.71 5.30
C ASN A 175 3.41 14.26 5.30
N VAL A 176 4.11 13.35 5.99
CA VAL A 176 3.64 11.97 6.17
C VAL A 176 2.53 11.95 7.22
N SER A 177 1.28 11.94 6.76
CA SER A 177 0.11 11.88 7.65
C SER A 177 0.00 10.50 8.32
N ARG A 178 -0.14 10.48 9.64
CA ARG A 178 -0.38 9.22 10.37
C ARG A 178 -1.74 8.65 9.99
N VAL A 179 -1.84 7.32 9.90
CA VAL A 179 -3.13 6.64 9.84
C VAL A 179 -3.82 6.86 11.19
N THR A 180 -4.73 7.82 11.26
CA THR A 180 -5.42 8.17 12.51
C THR A 180 -6.18 6.95 13.04
N ARG A 181 -5.82 6.50 14.24
CA ARG A 181 -6.58 5.52 15.02
C ARG A 181 -7.81 6.16 15.66
N GLU A 182 -8.56 7.01 14.96
CA GLU A 182 -9.81 7.50 15.54
C GLU A 182 -10.89 6.40 15.49
N PRO A 183 -11.61 6.16 16.60
CA PRO A 183 -12.85 5.40 16.55
C PRO A 183 -13.84 6.23 15.76
N ALA A 184 -14.36 5.67 14.67
CA ALA A 184 -15.46 6.29 13.94
C ALA A 184 -16.62 6.53 14.91
N VAL A 185 -16.81 7.78 15.34
CA VAL A 185 -18.06 8.21 15.95
C VAL A 185 -19.09 8.15 14.84
N LEU A 186 -19.78 7.01 14.76
CA LEU A 186 -20.92 6.80 13.89
C LEU A 186 -21.97 7.87 14.21
N LYS A 187 -22.02 8.95 13.43
CA LYS A 187 -23.27 9.69 13.25
C LYS A 187 -24.20 8.79 12.45
N THR A 188 -24.92 7.92 13.15
CA THR A 188 -25.95 7.06 12.58
C THR A 188 -27.04 7.93 11.96
N ARG A 189 -26.95 8.23 10.66
CA ARG A 189 -28.13 8.63 9.91
C ARG A 189 -28.95 7.36 9.73
N ARG A 190 -29.95 7.18 10.61
CA ARG A 190 -31.02 6.19 10.41
C ARG A 190 -31.67 6.46 9.04
N LEU A 191 -31.36 5.63 8.05
CA LEU A 191 -32.21 5.49 6.88
C LEU A 191 -33.44 4.70 7.34
N PHE A 192 -34.52 5.43 7.64
CA PHE A 192 -35.83 4.83 7.84
C PHE A 192 -36.32 4.27 6.49
N ILE A 193 -36.14 2.98 6.28
CA ILE A 193 -36.90 2.25 5.27
C ILE A 193 -38.29 2.02 5.88
N GLN A 194 -39.26 2.86 5.54
CA GLN A 194 -40.66 2.54 5.78
C GLN A 194 -41.07 1.41 4.83
N SER A 195 -41.12 0.18 5.33
CA SER A 195 -41.88 -0.87 4.67
C SER A 195 -43.37 -0.56 4.86
N LYS A 196 -44.07 -0.23 3.76
CA LYS A 196 -45.53 -0.19 3.76
C LYS A 196 -46.03 -1.63 3.79
N SER A 197 -46.50 -2.08 4.95
CA SER A 197 -47.30 -3.29 5.11
C SER A 197 -48.73 -3.02 4.63
N LYS A 198 -49.13 -3.62 3.50
CA LYS A 198 -50.54 -3.89 3.18
C LYS A 198 -50.65 -5.13 2.32
N LEU A 199 -51.07 -6.24 2.91
CA LEU A 199 -51.96 -7.22 2.28
C LEU A 199 -52.76 -7.90 3.39
N SER A 200 -54.08 -7.81 3.25
CA SER A 200 -55.10 -8.26 4.22
C SER A 200 -55.21 -9.79 4.25
N PRO A 201 -55.72 -10.38 5.34
CA PRO A 201 -56.05 -11.79 5.36
C PRO A 201 -57.34 -12.06 4.55
N ARG A 202 -57.32 -13.06 3.67
CA ARG A 202 -58.53 -13.70 3.15
C ARG A 202 -58.74 -15.00 3.90
N THR A 203 -59.83 -15.03 4.66
CA THR A 203 -60.42 -16.15 5.36
C THR A 203 -61.20 -17.03 4.37
N THR A 204 -60.90 -18.34 4.41
CA THR A 204 -61.73 -19.56 4.20
C THR A 204 -62.75 -19.63 3.05
N ILE A 205 -62.65 -20.71 2.25
CA ILE A 205 -63.56 -21.88 2.30
C ILE A 205 -62.69 -23.14 2.24
#